data_AF-A0A4Y8M770-F1
#
_entry.id   AF-A0A4Y8M770-F1
#
_cell.length_a   1.000
_cell.length_b   1.000
_cell.length_c   1.000
_cell.angle_alpha   90.00
_cell.angle_beta   90.00
_cell.angle_gamma   90.00
#
_symmetry.space_group_name_H-M   'P 1'
#
loop_
_entity.id
_entity.type
_entity.pdbx_description
1 polymer ?
#
loop_
_entity_poly.entity_id
_entity_poly.type
_entity_poly.pdbx_seq_one_letter_code
_entity_poly.pdbx_strand_id
1 'polypeptide(L)'
;MTKVREAHFRRVLDRGGQPFAEVEVLTDHPRNPQMLAYFRTSQNGDYSLVKLISNDADYEIDWYENNLHSAFDDVMGTMLFTPDHIGESDRKEFVAQILAYPGIAEVLDRNL
;
A
#
# COMPACT_ATOMS: atom_id res chain seq x y z
N MET A 1 8.71 -11.84 -11.55
CA MET A 1 8.99 -11.32 -10.21
C MET A 1 9.38 -9.86 -10.33
N THR A 2 8.49 -8.98 -9.86
CA THR A 2 8.69 -7.55 -9.93
C THR A 2 9.67 -7.14 -8.84
N LYS A 3 10.75 -6.43 -9.21
CA LYS A 3 11.72 -5.91 -8.24
C LYS A 3 11.34 -4.51 -7.83
N VAL A 4 11.37 -4.26 -6.52
CA VAL A 4 11.34 -2.91 -6.00
C VAL A 4 12.68 -2.26 -6.30
N ARG A 5 12.64 -1.05 -6.86
CA ARG A 5 13.81 -0.22 -7.16
C ARG A 5 13.98 0.85 -6.09
N GLU A 6 12.87 1.41 -5.63
CA GLU A 6 12.85 2.43 -4.60
C GLU A 6 11.56 2.36 -3.79
N ALA A 7 11.61 2.74 -2.53
CA ALA A 7 10.44 2.87 -1.68
C ALA A 7 10.54 4.14 -0.85
N HIS A 8 9.47 4.94 -0.84
CA HIS A 8 9.38 6.21 -0.17
C HIS A 8 8.09 6.28 0.63
N PHE A 9 8.20 6.51 1.94
CA PHE A 9 7.03 6.85 2.73
C PHE A 9 6.49 8.21 2.27
N ARG A 10 5.18 8.26 1.97
CA ARG A 10 4.50 9.51 1.62
C ARG A 10 3.85 10.15 2.85
N ARG A 11 2.98 9.42 3.54
CA ARG A 11 2.15 9.95 4.65
C ARG A 11 1.40 8.84 5.37
N VAL A 12 0.85 9.18 6.54
CA VAL A 12 -0.18 8.37 7.21
C VAL A 12 -1.56 8.97 6.96
N LEU A 13 -2.52 8.08 6.76
CA LEU A 13 -3.93 8.34 6.62
C LEU A 13 -4.63 7.73 7.83
N ASP A 14 -5.37 8.54 8.58
CA ASP A 14 -6.32 8.00 9.55
C ASP A 14 -7.66 7.77 8.86
N ARG A 15 -8.18 6.55 8.97
CA ARG A 15 -9.49 6.20 8.45
C ARG A 15 -10.17 5.32 9.49
N GLY A 16 -11.30 5.79 10.04
CA GLY A 16 -12.08 5.03 11.01
C GLY A 16 -11.35 4.77 12.33
N GLY A 17 -10.40 5.63 12.71
CA GLY A 17 -9.56 5.43 13.90
C GLY A 17 -8.44 4.39 13.72
N GLN A 18 -8.23 3.90 12.49
CA GLN A 18 -7.11 3.03 12.15
C GLN A 18 -6.11 3.83 11.29
N PRO A 19 -4.83 3.92 11.71
CA PRO A 19 -3.79 4.52 10.88
C PRO A 19 -3.37 3.57 9.74
N PHE A 20 -3.17 4.15 8.56
CA PHE A 20 -2.65 3.50 7.37
C PHE A 20 -1.48 4.30 6.79
N ALA A 21 -0.37 3.66 6.50
CA ALA A 21 0.79 4.30 5.91
C ALA A 21 0.78 4.11 4.39
N GLU A 22 0.87 5.21 3.66
CA GLU A 22 1.04 5.22 2.22
C GLU A 22 2.53 5.26 1.89
N VAL A 23 2.99 4.26 1.15
CA VAL A 23 4.37 4.11 0.68
C VAL A 23 4.35 4.08 -0.84
N GLU A 24 5.03 5.01 -1.47
CA GLU A 24 5.30 5.00 -2.89
C GLU A 24 6.43 4.03 -3.20
N VAL A 25 6.23 3.20 -4.23
CA VAL A 25 7.12 2.11 -4.59
C VAL A 25 7.41 2.21 -6.08
N LEU A 26 8.67 2.45 -6.42
CA LEU A 26 9.14 2.37 -7.80
C LEU A 26 9.53 0.93 -8.10
N THR A 27 9.04 0.39 -9.21
CA THR A 27 9.33 -0.98 -9.62
C THR A 27 9.94 -1.03 -11.01
N ASP A 28 10.57 -2.15 -11.34
CA ASP A 28 11.06 -2.40 -12.69
C ASP A 28 9.95 -2.88 -13.66
N HIS A 29 8.69 -2.84 -13.23
CA HIS A 29 7.58 -3.34 -14.05
C HIS A 29 7.30 -2.37 -15.22
N PRO A 30 7.37 -2.82 -16.49
CA PRO A 30 7.31 -1.93 -17.65
C PRO A 30 5.97 -1.21 -17.81
N ARG A 31 4.87 -1.77 -17.28
CA ARG A 31 3.55 -1.13 -17.29
C ARG A 31 3.19 -0.39 -16.01
N ASN A 32 3.90 -0.69 -14.91
CA ASN A 32 3.55 -0.17 -13.58
C ASN A 32 4.83 0.27 -12.85
N PRO A 33 5.59 1.22 -13.42
CA PRO A 33 6.88 1.61 -12.86
C PRO A 33 6.75 2.30 -11.50
N GLN A 34 5.56 2.82 -11.18
CA GLN A 34 5.25 3.48 -9.92
C GLN A 34 3.99 2.85 -9.32
N MET A 35 4.01 2.55 -8.03
CA MET A 35 2.90 1.94 -7.29
C MET A 35 2.75 2.61 -5.92
N LEU A 36 1.55 2.60 -5.35
CA LEU A 36 1.29 3.03 -3.97
C LEU A 36 0.86 1.82 -3.15
N ALA A 37 1.65 1.51 -2.14
CA ALA A 37 1.44 0.45 -1.17
C ALA A 37 0.88 1.05 0.13
N TYR A 38 -0.22 0.48 0.62
CA TYR A 38 -0.84 0.90 1.88
C TYR A 38 -0.62 -0.16 2.95
N PHE A 39 0.01 0.24 4.04
CA PHE A 39 0.31 -0.62 5.18
C PHE A 39 -0.57 -0.24 6.38
N ARG A 40 -0.91 -1.24 7.19
CA ARG A 40 -1.45 -1.03 8.54
C ARG A 40 -0.66 -1.85 9.54
N THR A 41 -0.71 -1.45 10.81
CA THR A 41 -0.30 -2.31 11.91
C THR A 41 -1.29 -3.47 12.08
N SER A 42 -0.78 -4.68 12.23
CA SER A 42 -1.55 -5.87 12.57
C SER A 42 -1.59 -6.03 14.09
N GLN A 43 -2.49 -6.88 14.60
CA GLN A 43 -2.63 -7.10 16.05
C GLN A 43 -1.36 -7.65 16.72
N ASN A 44 -0.45 -8.24 15.94
CA ASN A 44 0.83 -8.78 16.41
C ASN A 44 1.98 -7.74 16.35
N GLY A 45 1.72 -6.51 15.92
CA GLY A 45 2.75 -5.48 15.70
C GLY A 45 3.43 -5.54 14.33
N ASP A 46 3.12 -6.56 13.51
CA ASP A 46 3.63 -6.66 12.13
C ASP A 46 2.90 -5.72 11.17
N TYR A 47 3.57 -5.26 10.13
CA TYR A 47 2.92 -4.48 9.07
C TYR A 47 2.27 -5.38 8.02
N SER A 48 1.00 -5.13 7.75
CA SER A 48 0.25 -5.82 6.70
C SER A 48 -0.04 -4.88 5.54
N LEU A 49 0.38 -5.26 4.34
CA LEU A 49 -0.01 -4.59 3.10
C LEU A 49 -1.51 -4.82 2.87
N VAL A 50 -2.33 -3.78 2.98
CA VAL A 50 -3.78 -3.88 2.79
C VAL A 50 -4.21 -3.58 1.36
N LYS A 51 -3.40 -2.81 0.62
CA LYS A 51 -3.74 -2.38 -0.75
C LYS A 51 -2.48 -2.03 -1.53
N LEU A 52 -2.46 -2.35 -2.81
CA LEU A 52 -1.44 -1.93 -3.76
C LEU A 52 -2.12 -1.41 -5.03
N ILE A 53 -1.79 -0.20 -5.46
CA ILE A 53 -2.33 0.40 -6.68
C ILE A 53 -1.18 0.85 -7.57
N SER A 54 -1.36 0.78 -8.89
CA SER A 54 -0.44 1.40 -9.83
C SER A 54 -0.66 2.92 -9.82
N ASN A 55 0.42 3.68 -9.69
CA ASN A 55 0.42 5.13 -9.83
C ASN A 55 0.67 5.48 -11.31
N ASP A 56 -0.18 4.95 -12.20
CA ASP A 56 -0.25 5.44 -13.57
C ASP A 56 -1.05 6.75 -13.50
N ALA A 57 -0.41 7.85 -13.90
CA ALA A 57 -0.84 9.22 -13.63
C ALA A 57 -2.19 9.65 -14.28
N ASP A 58 -3.00 8.69 -14.74
CA ASP A 58 -4.32 8.90 -15.35
C ASP A 58 -5.49 8.51 -14.43
N TYR A 59 -5.23 7.77 -13.34
CA TYR A 59 -6.22 7.58 -12.27
C TYR A 59 -5.94 8.57 -11.16
N GLU A 60 -6.25 9.84 -11.44
CA GLU A 60 -6.57 10.79 -10.39
C GLU A 60 -7.47 10.09 -9.39
N ILE A 61 -7.05 10.21 -8.15
CA ILE A 61 -7.63 9.56 -7.01
C ILE A 61 -9.07 10.12 -6.83
N ASP A 62 -10.04 9.47 -7.47
CA ASP A 62 -11.49 9.67 -7.28
C ASP A 62 -11.97 9.35 -5.84
N TRP A 63 -11.04 9.08 -4.91
CA TRP A 63 -11.35 8.83 -3.50
C TRP A 63 -11.26 10.06 -2.60
N TYR A 64 -10.62 11.16 -3.03
CA TYR A 64 -10.56 12.37 -2.19
C TYR A 64 -11.89 13.12 -2.11
N GLU A 65 -12.70 13.08 -3.16
CA GLU A 65 -13.95 13.86 -3.25
C GLU A 65 -15.24 13.09 -2.97
N ASN A 66 -15.20 11.75 -2.79
CA ASN A 66 -16.40 11.02 -2.38
C ASN A 66 -16.64 11.09 -0.86
N ASN A 67 -17.17 12.24 -0.44
CA ASN A 67 -17.79 12.47 0.87
C ASN A 67 -19.07 11.64 1.02
N LEU A 68 -19.03 10.46 1.65
CA LEU A 68 -20.20 9.85 2.31
C LEU A 68 -19.73 8.73 3.26
N HIS A 69 -19.57 9.01 4.55
CA HIS A 69 -20.58 8.82 5.61
C HIS A 69 -20.96 7.32 5.80
N SER A 70 -20.47 6.73 6.90
CA SER A 70 -20.90 5.42 7.45
C SER A 70 -20.67 4.15 6.61
N ALA A 71 -19.42 3.73 6.39
CA ALA A 71 -19.12 2.34 5.99
C ALA A 71 -17.65 1.99 6.26
N PHE A 72 -17.24 1.98 7.53
CA PHE A 72 -15.91 1.45 7.90
C PHE A 72 -15.90 -0.08 8.08
N ASP A 73 -17.08 -0.72 8.01
CA ASP A 73 -17.25 -2.13 8.37
C ASP A 73 -17.27 -3.10 7.18
N ASP A 74 -17.37 -2.64 5.93
CA ASP A 74 -17.66 -3.53 4.78
C ASP A 74 -16.75 -3.37 3.54
N VAL A 75 -15.61 -2.68 3.64
CA VAL A 75 -14.69 -2.49 2.49
C VAL A 75 -13.44 -3.37 2.58
N MET A 76 -13.50 -4.47 3.33
CA MET A 76 -12.49 -5.55 3.25
C MET A 76 -12.86 -6.62 2.21
N GLY A 77 -14.09 -6.62 1.66
CA GLY A 77 -14.60 -7.73 0.87
C GLY A 77 -14.35 -7.71 -0.65
N THR A 78 -14.33 -6.54 -1.31
CA THR A 78 -14.75 -6.57 -2.73
C THR A 78 -13.90 -5.81 -3.74
N MET A 79 -12.92 -4.98 -3.36
CA MET A 79 -12.17 -4.22 -4.37
C MET A 79 -10.71 -4.11 -4.02
N LEU A 80 -9.86 -4.13 -5.06
CA LEU A 80 -8.47 -3.65 -5.13
C LEU A 80 -7.38 -4.72 -5.36
N PHE A 81 -7.74 -5.84 -5.97
CA PHE A 81 -6.86 -6.53 -6.92
C PHE A 81 -7.52 -6.32 -8.28
N THR A 82 -6.88 -5.67 -9.27
CA THR A 82 -5.81 -6.23 -10.13
C THR A 82 -5.22 -5.11 -11.01
N PRO A 83 -3.97 -5.22 -11.51
CA PRO A 83 -3.51 -6.29 -12.43
C PRO A 83 -2.11 -6.86 -12.11
N ASP A 84 -1.78 -8.14 -12.20
CA ASP A 84 -2.50 -9.38 -12.53
C ASP A 84 -1.49 -10.49 -12.14
N HIS A 85 -1.85 -11.39 -11.21
CA HIS A 85 -1.04 -12.53 -10.73
C HIS A 85 0.28 -12.26 -9.96
N ILE A 86 0.32 -11.33 -9.00
CA ILE A 86 1.30 -11.48 -7.90
C ILE A 86 0.76 -12.59 -6.99
N GLY A 87 1.27 -13.81 -7.17
CA GLY A 87 0.94 -14.94 -6.28
C GLY A 87 1.27 -14.60 -4.82
N GLU A 88 0.66 -15.29 -3.86
CA GLU A 88 0.85 -14.99 -2.43
C GLU A 88 2.34 -14.91 -2.03
N SER A 89 3.18 -15.76 -2.63
CA SER A 89 4.63 -15.74 -2.47
C SER A 89 5.27 -14.45 -3.00
N ASP A 90 4.96 -14.06 -4.24
CA ASP A 90 5.50 -12.84 -4.86
C ASP A 90 5.03 -11.59 -4.08
N ARG A 91 3.83 -11.62 -3.48
CA ARG A 91 3.35 -10.56 -2.58
C ARG A 91 4.16 -10.48 -1.29
N LYS A 92 4.42 -11.62 -0.64
CA LYS A 92 5.25 -11.65 0.58
C LYS A 92 6.66 -11.15 0.29
N GLU A 93 7.24 -11.56 -0.83
CA GLU A 93 8.55 -11.10 -1.27
C GLU A 93 8.56 -9.61 -1.63
N PHE A 94 7.49 -9.09 -2.24
CA PHE A 94 7.34 -7.67 -2.55
C PHE A 94 7.22 -6.83 -1.28
N VAL A 95 6.41 -7.26 -0.31
CA VAL A 95 6.30 -6.62 1.01
C VAL A 95 7.64 -6.64 1.74
N ALA A 96 8.32 -7.78 1.76
CA ALA A 96 9.64 -7.90 2.38
C ALA A 96 10.65 -6.96 1.72
N GLN A 97 10.63 -6.83 0.39
CA GLN A 97 11.46 -5.86 -0.32
C GLN A 97 11.19 -4.43 0.15
N ILE A 98 9.92 -3.99 0.18
CA ILE A 98 9.54 -2.64 0.62
C ILE A 98 10.01 -2.36 2.05
N LEU A 99 9.75 -3.28 2.98
CA LEU A 99 10.11 -3.13 4.39
C LEU A 99 11.63 -3.16 4.61
N ALA A 100 12.38 -3.81 3.72
CA ALA A 100 13.84 -3.83 3.74
C ALA A 100 14.48 -2.53 3.22
N TYR A 101 13.71 -1.61 2.62
CA TYR A 101 14.26 -0.31 2.22
C TYR A 101 14.60 0.55 3.44
N PRO A 102 15.75 1.24 3.41
CA PRO A 102 16.23 2.03 4.54
C PRO A 102 15.21 3.10 4.91
N GLY A 103 14.89 3.18 6.20
CA GLY A 103 13.94 4.16 6.74
C GLY A 103 12.47 3.80 6.60
N ILE A 104 12.07 2.83 5.77
CA ILE A 104 10.64 2.47 5.64
C ILE A 104 10.13 1.84 6.93
N ALA A 105 10.77 0.78 7.42
CA ALA A 105 10.35 0.12 8.66
C ALA A 105 10.33 1.09 9.87
N GLU A 106 11.34 1.94 10.00
CA GLU A 106 11.41 2.95 11.07
C GLU A 106 10.31 4.01 10.97
N VAL A 107 9.98 4.44 9.75
CA VAL A 107 8.89 5.41 9.55
C VAL A 107 7.53 4.74 9.76
N LEU A 108 7.36 3.47 9.40
CA LEU A 108 6.15 2.73 9.73
C LEU A 108 5.99 2.58 11.25
N ASP A 109 7.05 2.20 11.97
CA ASP A 109 7.05 2.08 13.44
C ASP A 109 6.72 3.40 14.15
N ARG A 110 7.24 4.51 13.63
CA ARG A 110 6.99 5.82 14.22
C ARG A 110 5.56 6.33 13.97
N ASN A 111 4.88 5.90 12.91
CA ASN A 111 3.62 6.51 12.48
C ASN A 111 2.39 5.58 12.48
N LEU A 112 2.56 4.27 12.70
CA LEU A 112 1.48 3.27 12.79
C LEU A 112 1.40 2.64 14.17
#